data_AF-A0A2E1LAV3-F1
#
_entry.id   AF-A0A2E1LAV3-F1
#
_cell.length_a   1.000
_cell.length_b   1.000
_cell.length_c   1.000
_cell.angle_alpha   90.00
_cell.angle_beta   90.00
_cell.angle_gamma   90.00
#
_symmetry.space_group_name_H-M   'P 1'
#
loop_
_entity.id
_entity.type
_entity.pdbx_description
1 polymer ?
#
loop_
_entity_poly.entity_id
_entity_poly.type
_entity_poly.pdbx_seq_one_letter_code
_entity_poly.pdbx_strand_id
1 'polypeptide(L)'
;MAMSSLFNRPETDARTIAWDKDPENAKWLQAMYTKHLGRDVDEEGLTYWGGDLRGDAGRPIQTRTEVLANIMLSPEYSCHQKGGFYVHKTQMCVSKDSIYAELNKEVV
;
A
#
# COMPACT_ATOMS: atom_id res chain seq x y z
N MET A 1 -9.55 -27.50 -31.35
CA MET A 1 -8.30 -27.23 -30.62
C MET A 1 -8.00 -25.74 -30.73
N ALA A 2 -8.14 -24.97 -29.65
CA ALA A 2 -7.47 -23.69 -29.46
C ALA A 2 -7.45 -23.42 -27.95
N MET A 3 -6.26 -23.60 -27.38
CA MET A 3 -5.97 -23.46 -25.96
C MET A 3 -5.89 -21.98 -25.58
N SER A 4 -6.52 -21.64 -24.46
CA SER A 4 -6.03 -20.71 -23.44
C SER A 4 -5.35 -19.42 -23.93
N SER A 5 -6.14 -18.35 -24.11
CA SER A 5 -5.64 -16.98 -23.92
C SER A 5 -6.34 -16.39 -22.70
N LEU A 6 -5.85 -16.77 -21.52
CA LEU A 6 -6.10 -16.08 -20.24
C LEU A 6 -5.06 -14.99 -20.00
N PHE A 7 -4.65 -14.30 -21.07
CA PHE A 7 -3.64 -13.25 -20.99
C PHE A 7 -4.15 -12.06 -21.79
N ASN A 8 -4.99 -11.27 -21.14
CA ASN A 8 -5.15 -9.82 -21.30
C ASN A 8 -6.57 -9.43 -20.86
N ARG A 9 -6.85 -9.51 -19.56
CA ARG A 9 -7.90 -8.66 -19.00
C ARG A 9 -7.17 -7.36 -18.64
N PRO A 10 -7.41 -6.23 -19.33
CA PRO A 10 -7.05 -4.96 -18.74
C PRO A 10 -7.97 -4.84 -17.53
N GLU A 11 -7.45 -5.17 -16.36
CA GLU A 11 -8.06 -4.74 -15.14
C GLU A 11 -7.99 -3.22 -15.13
N THR A 12 -9.02 -2.59 -15.71
CA THR A 12 -9.48 -1.29 -15.24
C THR A 12 -9.97 -1.49 -13.81
N ASP A 13 -9.04 -1.73 -12.89
CA ASP A 13 -9.27 -1.35 -11.52
C ASP A 13 -9.17 0.19 -11.47
N ALA A 14 -9.87 0.79 -10.53
CA ALA A 14 -9.89 2.23 -10.37
C ALA A 14 -8.53 2.79 -9.90
N ARG A 15 -7.45 1.98 -9.83
CA ARG A 15 -6.19 2.35 -9.18
C ARG A 15 -5.34 3.35 -9.98
N THR A 16 -5.64 3.69 -11.24
CA THR A 16 -4.61 4.37 -12.07
C THR A 16 -5.01 5.58 -12.93
N ILE A 17 -6.19 6.20 -12.79
CA ILE A 17 -6.45 7.44 -13.55
C ILE A 17 -5.60 8.62 -13.01
N ALA A 18 -5.34 8.65 -11.70
CA ALA A 18 -4.50 9.67 -11.07
C ALA A 18 -3.00 9.40 -11.25
N TRP A 19 -2.61 8.15 -11.50
CA TRP A 19 -1.21 7.70 -11.49
C TRP A 19 -0.60 7.48 -12.85
N ASP A 20 -1.41 7.31 -13.89
CA ASP A 20 -0.95 7.49 -15.27
C ASP A 20 -0.42 8.91 -15.51
N LYS A 21 -0.84 9.89 -14.69
CA LYS A 21 -0.35 11.28 -14.74
C LYS A 21 1.05 11.44 -14.14
N ASP A 22 1.50 10.51 -13.28
CA ASP A 22 2.81 10.57 -12.63
C ASP A 22 3.38 9.15 -12.38
N PRO A 23 3.76 8.44 -13.46
CA PRO A 23 4.22 7.06 -13.38
C PRO A 23 5.55 6.92 -12.64
N GLU A 24 6.38 7.95 -12.60
CA GLU A 24 7.66 7.91 -11.90
C GLU A 24 7.48 7.93 -10.39
N ASN A 25 6.61 8.80 -9.87
CA ASN A 25 6.31 8.82 -8.44
C ASN A 25 5.53 7.57 -8.01
N ALA A 26 4.60 7.08 -8.83
CA ALA A 26 3.90 5.83 -8.56
C ALA A 26 4.88 4.64 -8.44
N LYS A 27 5.79 4.49 -9.41
CA LYS A 27 6.80 3.42 -9.41
C LYS A 27 7.75 3.52 -8.21
N TRP A 28 8.18 4.74 -7.87
CA TRP A 28 9.02 4.97 -6.70
C TRP A 28 8.30 4.60 -5.41
N LEU A 29 7.04 5.02 -5.25
CA LEU A 29 6.24 4.75 -4.05
C LEU A 29 5.98 3.25 -3.88
N GLN A 30 5.63 2.56 -4.96
CA GLN A 30 5.51 1.11 -4.99
C GLN A 30 6.79 0.42 -4.50
N ALA A 31 7.96 0.85 -4.99
CA ALA A 31 9.23 0.28 -4.54
C ALA A 31 9.50 0.52 -3.04
N MET A 32 9.13 1.69 -2.51
CA MET A 32 9.28 1.99 -1.08
C MET A 32 8.35 1.13 -0.21
N TYR A 33 7.08 0.96 -0.61
CA TYR A 33 6.13 0.09 0.08
C TYR A 33 6.61 -1.37 0.10
N THR A 34 7.02 -1.91 -1.05
CA THR A 34 7.55 -3.27 -1.10
C THR A 34 8.79 -3.44 -0.22
N LYS A 35 9.71 -2.47 -0.25
CA LYS A 35 10.96 -2.54 0.51
C LYS A 35 10.77 -2.40 2.02
N HIS A 36 9.90 -1.50 2.47
CA HIS A 36 9.78 -1.11 3.87
C HIS A 36 8.59 -1.73 4.60
N LEU A 37 7.57 -2.16 3.87
CA LEU A 37 6.32 -2.72 4.41
C LEU A 37 6.02 -4.13 3.89
N GLY A 38 6.81 -4.63 2.95
CA GLY A 38 6.65 -5.99 2.41
C GLY A 38 5.31 -6.22 1.68
N ARG A 39 4.67 -5.14 1.22
CA ARG A 39 3.38 -5.18 0.51
C ARG A 39 3.38 -4.18 -0.63
N ASP A 40 2.41 -4.32 -1.53
CA ASP A 40 2.14 -3.33 -2.55
C ASP A 40 1.40 -2.12 -1.96
N VAL A 41 1.61 -0.96 -2.59
CA VAL A 41 0.86 0.24 -2.26
C VAL A 41 -0.59 0.03 -2.71
N ASP A 42 -1.54 0.31 -1.82
CA ASP A 42 -2.96 0.27 -2.13
C ASP A 42 -3.44 1.59 -2.75
N GLU A 43 -4.68 1.62 -3.25
CA GLU A 43 -5.29 2.79 -3.89
C GLU A 43 -5.38 4.02 -2.97
N GLU A 44 -5.56 3.80 -1.66
CA GLU A 44 -5.70 4.87 -0.66
C GLU A 44 -4.34 5.55 -0.42
N GLY A 45 -3.30 4.76 -0.13
CA GLY A 45 -1.93 5.24 0.02
C GLY A 45 -1.43 5.90 -1.27
N LEU A 46 -1.81 5.33 -2.41
CA LEU A 46 -1.61 5.95 -3.70
C LEU A 46 -2.28 7.35 -3.73
N THR A 47 -3.59 7.46 -3.58
CA THR A 47 -4.27 8.77 -3.62
C THR A 47 -3.68 9.79 -2.63
N TYR A 48 -3.37 9.35 -1.41
CA TYR A 48 -2.83 10.19 -0.35
C TYR A 48 -1.44 10.74 -0.70
N TRP A 49 -0.46 9.87 -0.97
CA TRP A 49 0.92 10.29 -1.24
C TRP A 49 1.06 10.96 -2.61
N GLY A 50 0.24 10.59 -3.59
CA GLY A 50 0.20 11.26 -4.88
C GLY A 50 -0.23 12.72 -4.77
N GLY A 51 -1.20 13.01 -3.90
CA GLY A 51 -1.61 14.40 -3.62
C GLY A 51 -0.49 15.20 -2.96
N ASP A 52 0.23 14.59 -2.01
CA ASP A 52 1.36 15.23 -1.33
C ASP A 52 2.56 15.47 -2.26
N LEU A 53 2.87 14.53 -3.17
CA LEU A 53 3.98 14.64 -4.13
C LEU A 53 3.72 15.67 -5.23
N ARG A 54 2.45 15.90 -5.60
CA ARG A 54 2.07 16.86 -6.65
C ARG A 54 1.61 18.21 -6.10
N GLY A 55 1.31 18.31 -4.81
CA GLY A 55 0.71 19.49 -4.21
C GLY A 55 -0.76 19.68 -4.64
N ASP A 56 -1.48 18.58 -4.86
CA ASP A 56 -2.88 18.62 -5.27
C ASP A 56 -3.77 19.13 -4.12
N ALA A 57 -4.95 19.66 -4.46
CA ALA A 57 -5.96 20.14 -3.50
C ALA A 57 -5.42 21.19 -2.49
N GLY A 58 -4.44 22.00 -2.91
CA GLY A 58 -3.84 23.05 -2.07
C GLY A 58 -2.88 22.52 -1.00
N ARG A 59 -2.46 21.26 -1.09
CA ARG A 59 -1.44 20.68 -0.21
C ARG A 59 -0.05 21.20 -0.60
N PRO A 60 0.85 21.42 0.38
CA PRO A 60 2.24 21.71 0.07
C PRO A 60 2.89 20.49 -0.61
N ILE A 61 3.71 20.74 -1.63
CA ILE A 61 4.49 19.69 -2.29
C ILE A 61 5.48 19.12 -1.27
N GLN A 62 5.44 17.81 -1.07
CA GLN A 62 6.42 17.07 -0.30
C GLN A 62 7.41 16.38 -1.23
N THR A 63 8.67 16.34 -0.81
CA THR A 63 9.71 15.57 -1.49
C THR A 63 9.55 14.07 -1.21
N ARG A 64 10.13 13.24 -2.08
CA ARG A 64 10.22 11.78 -1.87
C ARG A 64 10.84 11.41 -0.51
N THR A 65 11.80 12.19 -0.04
CA THR A 65 12.44 11.97 1.26
C THR A 65 11.48 12.24 2.41
N GLU A 66 10.69 13.32 2.34
CA GLU A 66 9.68 13.64 3.36
C GLU A 66 8.55 12.61 3.37
N VAL A 67 8.06 12.22 2.20
CA VAL A 67 7.05 11.15 2.06
C VAL A 67 7.57 9.84 2.66
N LEU A 68 8.81 9.44 2.35
CA LEU A 68 9.41 8.24 2.92
C LEU A 68 9.56 8.35 4.44
N ALA A 69 10.01 9.50 4.95
CA ALA A 69 10.10 9.72 6.39
C ALA A 69 8.74 9.57 7.07
N ASN A 70 7.67 10.13 6.48
CA ASN A 70 6.32 10.01 7.00
C ASN A 70 5.79 8.57 6.96
N ILE A 71 6.09 7.80 5.91
CA ILE A 71 5.81 6.37 5.85
C ILE A 71 6.52 5.64 6.99
N MET A 72 7.82 5.93 7.22
CA MET A 72 8.60 5.30 8.29
C MET A 72 8.16 5.72 9.70
N LEU A 73 7.54 6.89 9.85
CA LEU A 73 6.95 7.35 11.12
C LEU A 73 5.53 6.81 11.34
N SER A 74 4.94 6.14 10.35
CA SER A 74 3.56 5.68 10.41
C SER A 74 3.35 4.54 11.43
N PRO A 75 2.13 4.42 11.99
CA PRO A 75 1.75 3.24 12.75
C PRO A 75 1.87 1.94 11.95
N GLU A 76 1.68 2.02 10.64
CA GLU A 76 1.85 0.90 9.72
C GLU A 76 3.29 0.39 9.69
N TYR A 77 4.27 1.26 9.49
CA TYR A 77 5.68 0.87 9.52
C TYR A 77 6.08 0.31 10.88
N SER A 78 5.60 0.94 11.96
CA SER A 78 5.81 0.45 13.32
C SER A 78 5.20 -0.94 13.56
N CYS A 79 4.06 -1.23 12.94
CA CYS A 79 3.43 -2.55 12.99
C CYS A 79 4.24 -3.58 12.19
N HIS A 80 4.67 -3.22 10.98
CA HIS A 80 5.46 -4.09 10.12
C HIS A 80 6.79 -4.50 10.77
N GLN A 81 7.48 -3.55 11.41
CA GLN A 81 8.71 -3.84 12.17
C GLN A 81 8.50 -4.85 13.32
N LYS A 82 7.29 -4.95 13.87
CA LYS A 82 6.90 -5.95 14.88
C LYS A 82 6.44 -7.27 14.25
N GLY A 83 6.51 -7.40 12.93
CA GLY A 83 6.01 -8.56 12.19
C GLY A 83 4.48 -8.65 12.11
N GLY A 84 3.77 -7.58 12.46
CA GLY A 84 2.31 -7.52 12.42
C GLY A 84 1.75 -7.08 11.06
N PHE A 85 0.43 -7.18 10.93
CA PHE A 85 -0.36 -6.70 9.81
C PHE A 85 -1.16 -5.46 10.23
N TYR A 86 -1.01 -4.36 9.49
CA TYR A 86 -1.70 -3.11 9.80
C TYR A 86 -3.06 -3.05 9.10
N VAL A 87 -4.12 -2.83 9.87
CA VAL A 87 -5.50 -2.72 9.36
C VAL A 87 -5.91 -1.25 9.32
N HIS A 88 -5.93 -0.66 8.11
CA HIS A 88 -6.27 0.75 7.92
C HIS A 88 -7.67 1.12 8.42
N LYS A 89 -8.67 0.26 8.26
CA LYS A 89 -10.05 0.55 8.70
C LYS A 89 -10.18 0.75 10.22
N THR A 90 -9.39 0.02 10.99
CA THR A 90 -9.44 0.05 12.46
C THR A 90 -8.23 0.74 13.08
N GLN A 91 -7.24 1.14 12.26
CA GLN A 91 -5.96 1.70 12.69
C GLN A 91 -5.24 0.79 13.71
N MET A 92 -5.40 -0.53 13.56
CA MET A 92 -4.87 -1.52 14.50
C MET A 92 -3.72 -2.31 13.89
N CYS A 93 -2.72 -2.60 14.72
CA CYS A 93 -1.69 -3.58 14.41
C CYS A 93 -2.12 -4.96 14.94
N VAL A 94 -2.30 -5.92 14.04
CA VAL A 94 -2.61 -7.30 14.38
C VAL A 94 -1.33 -8.13 14.32
N SER A 95 -0.92 -8.75 15.41
CA SER A 95 0.22 -9.67 15.38
C SER A 95 -0.12 -10.94 14.61
N LYS A 96 0.87 -11.54 13.96
CA LYS A 96 0.70 -12.85 13.30
C LYS A 96 0.18 -13.91 14.28
N ASP A 97 0.64 -13.87 15.53
CA ASP A 97 0.24 -14.81 16.58
C ASP A 97 -1.26 -14.76 16.88
N SER A 98 -1.87 -13.56 16.88
CA SER A 98 -3.31 -13.41 17.12
C SER A 98 -4.15 -13.98 15.98
N ILE A 99 -3.69 -13.87 14.72
CA ILE A 99 -4.38 -14.43 13.56
C ILE A 99 -4.35 -15.97 13.61
N TYR A 100 -3.20 -16.57 13.94
CA TYR A 100 -3.09 -18.02 14.06
C TYR A 100 -3.90 -18.57 15.25
N ALA A 101 -4.01 -17.81 16.35
CA ALA A 101 -4.82 -18.19 17.50
C ALA A 101 -6.33 -18.19 17.21
N GLU A 102 -6.82 -17.37 16.28
CA GLU A 102 -8.22 -17.38 15.82
C GLU A 102 -8.49 -18.55 14.87
N LEU A 103 -7.60 -18.83 13.91
CA LEU A 103 -7.76 -19.97 12.99
C LEU A 103 -7.74 -21.33 13.73
N ASN A 104 -6.97 -21.44 14.82
CA ASN A 104 -6.90 -22.67 15.60
C ASN A 104 -8.06 -22.86 16.59
N LYS A 105 -8.99 -21.91 16.73
CA LYS A 105 -10.20 -22.07 17.56
C LYS A 105 -11.35 -22.80 16.85
N GLU A 106 -11.30 -22.94 15.53
CA GLU A 106 -12.34 -23.65 14.75
C GLU A 106 -12.03 -25.15 14.56
N VAL A 107 -10.92 -25.64 15.12
CA VAL A 107 -10.42 -27.03 14.95
C VAL A 107 -10.59 -27.87 16.24
N VAL A 108 -11.35 -27.38 17.22
CA VAL A 108 -11.65 -28.10 18.48
C VAL A 108 -13.14 -28.35 18.65
#